data_AF-A0A5B0MEY1-F1
#
_entry.id   AF-A0A5B0MEY1-F1
#
_cell.length_a   1.000
_cell.length_b   1.000
_cell.length_c   1.000
_cell.angle_alpha   90.00
_cell.angle_beta   90.00
_cell.angle_gamma   90.00
#
_symmetry.space_group_name_H-M   'P 1'
#
loop_
_entity.id
_entity.type
_entity.pdbx_description
1 polymer ?
#
loop_
_entity_poly.entity_id
_entity_poly.type
_entity_poly.pdbx_seq_one_letter_code
_entity_poly.pdbx_strand_id
1 'polypeptide(L)'
;MNIPRWKEALEKAGLSKTSADVLNGFVYGFHQGISEHDLGPDIPFYAPPNHSSASQAQPKIEELIQKEIAAGRMFGPPRHSIQMGRQ
;
A
#
# COMPACT_ATOMS: atom_id res chain seq x y z
N MET A 1 9.56 -20.24 -2.25
CA MET A 1 11.03 -20.24 -2.48
C MET A 1 11.63 -21.53 -1.91
N ASN A 2 12.49 -22.26 -2.64
CA ASN A 2 13.16 -23.47 -2.11
C ASN A 2 14.49 -23.09 -1.45
N ILE A 3 14.44 -22.71 -0.17
CA ILE A 3 15.58 -22.18 0.59
C ILE A 3 16.75 -23.18 0.69
N PRO A 4 16.52 -24.50 0.94
CA PRO A 4 17.62 -25.47 0.96
C PRO A 4 18.43 -25.52 -0.33
N ARG A 5 17.77 -25.56 -1.49
CA ARG A 5 18.45 -25.55 -2.81
C ARG A 5 19.24 -24.27 -3.05
N TRP A 6 18.74 -23.13 -2.60
CA TRP A 6 19.46 -21.86 -2.70
C TRP A 6 20.71 -21.84 -1.81
N LYS A 7 20.61 -22.37 -0.59
CA LYS A 7 21.75 -22.51 0.31
C LYS A 7 22.85 -23.38 -0.32
N GLU A 8 22.50 -24.54 -0.85
CA GLU A 8 23.43 -25.43 -1.54
C GLU A 8 24.09 -24.76 -2.76
N ALA A 9 23.31 -24.03 -3.56
CA ALA A 9 23.81 -23.33 -4.73
C ALA A 9 24.82 -22.22 -4.36
N LEU A 10 24.54 -21.45 -3.31
CA LEU A 10 25.42 -20.40 -2.82
C LEU A 10 26.70 -20.96 -2.19
N GLU A 11 26.60 -22.08 -1.47
CA GLU A 11 27.77 -22.80 -0.95
C GLU A 11 28.66 -23.31 -2.08
N LYS A 12 28.07 -23.94 -3.11
CA LYS A 12 28.81 -24.44 -4.27
C LYS A 12 29.47 -23.31 -5.07
N ALA A 13 28.86 -22.13 -5.11
CA ALA A 13 29.41 -20.95 -5.79
C ALA A 13 30.44 -20.17 -4.94
N GLY A 14 30.66 -20.54 -3.67
CA GLY A 14 31.52 -19.78 -2.76
C GLY A 14 30.95 -18.42 -2.34
N LEU A 15 29.63 -18.22 -2.49
CA LEU A 15 28.94 -16.95 -2.24
C LEU A 15 28.21 -16.89 -0.89
N SER A 16 28.31 -17.94 -0.07
CA SER A 16 27.57 -18.04 1.20
C SER A 16 27.78 -16.86 2.15
N LYS A 17 28.98 -16.25 2.15
CA LYS A 17 29.28 -15.08 2.97
C LYS A 17 28.79 -13.78 2.35
N THR A 18 29.00 -13.59 1.05
CA THR A 18 28.71 -12.34 0.34
C THR A 18 27.23 -12.16 0.02
N SER A 19 26.46 -13.25 0.01
CA SER A 19 25.02 -13.25 -0.29
C SER A 19 24.19 -13.85 0.84
N ALA A 20 24.67 -13.77 2.08
CA ALA A 20 23.95 -14.25 3.26
C ALA A 20 22.62 -13.50 3.48
N ASP A 21 22.59 -12.22 3.10
CA ASP A 21 21.42 -11.35 3.08
C ASP A 21 20.30 -11.86 2.15
N VAL A 22 20.64 -12.53 1.05
CA VAL A 22 19.67 -13.12 0.11
C VAL A 22 18.86 -14.22 0.80
N LEU A 23 19.52 -15.12 1.54
CA LEU A 23 18.83 -16.17 2.28
C LEU A 23 17.97 -15.57 3.40
N ASN A 24 18.48 -14.57 4.12
CA ASN A 24 17.71 -13.86 5.14
C ASN A 24 16.49 -13.17 4.52
N GLY A 25 16.63 -12.51 3.37
CA GLY A 25 15.54 -11.85 2.67
C GLY A 25 14.47 -12.80 2.16
N PHE A 26 14.83 -14.04 1.78
CA PHE A 26 13.84 -15.06 1.44
C PHE A 26 13.05 -15.59 2.63
N VAL A 27 13.61 -15.55 3.84
CA VAL A 27 12.95 -16.02 5.07
C VAL A 27 12.12 -14.91 5.72
N TYR A 28 12.69 -13.71 5.82
CA TYR A 28 12.15 -12.60 6.61
C TYR A 28 11.63 -11.43 5.77
N GLY A 29 11.83 -11.48 4.45
CA GLY A 29 11.55 -10.37 3.54
C GLY A 29 12.75 -9.45 3.35
N PHE A 30 12.80 -8.79 2.20
CA PHE A 30 13.83 -7.79 1.89
C PHE A 30 13.38 -6.41 2.37
N HIS A 31 14.27 -5.70 3.04
CA HIS A 31 14.06 -4.29 3.35
C HIS A 31 14.04 -3.48 2.04
N GLN A 32 12.95 -2.77 1.76
CA GLN A 32 12.77 -2.06 0.49
C GLN A 32 13.55 -0.74 0.40
N GLY A 33 14.30 -0.38 1.45
CA GLY A 33 14.96 0.93 1.56
C GLY A 33 14.00 2.07 1.94
N ILE A 34 12.71 1.75 2.12
CA ILE A 34 11.71 2.67 2.63
C ILE A 34 11.89 2.73 4.15
N SER A 35 12.05 3.93 4.70
CA SER A 35 12.11 4.11 6.15
C SER A 35 10.81 3.64 6.80
N GLU A 36 10.87 3.21 8.05
CA GLU A 36 9.65 3.03 8.83
C GLU A 36 8.96 4.39 8.95
N HIS A 37 7.87 4.56 8.19
CA HIS A 37 7.07 5.77 8.18
C HIS A 37 5.90 5.57 9.13
N ASP A 38 5.92 6.29 10.25
CA ASP A 38 4.77 6.45 11.13
C ASP A 38 4.10 7.79 10.81
N LEU A 39 2.79 7.77 10.57
CA LEU A 39 1.99 8.97 10.36
C LEU A 39 1.56 9.61 11.69
N GLY A 40 1.90 8.97 12.82
CA GLY A 40 1.48 9.34 14.16
C GLY A 40 0.15 8.68 14.55
N PRO A 41 -0.17 8.67 15.86
CA PRO A 41 -1.34 7.95 16.39
C PRO A 41 -2.67 8.49 15.88
N ASP A 42 -2.70 9.74 15.42
CA ASP A 42 -3.93 10.45 15.05
C ASP A 42 -4.19 10.48 13.53
N ILE A 43 -3.23 10.04 12.70
CA ILE A 43 -3.35 10.09 11.23
C ILE A 43 -3.34 8.67 10.67
N PRO A 44 -4.51 8.05 10.45
CA PRO A 44 -4.60 6.67 9.99
C PRO A 44 -4.14 6.47 8.53
N PHE A 45 -4.11 7.53 7.73
CA PHE A 45 -3.67 7.49 6.33
C PHE A 45 -3.23 8.86 5.84
N TYR A 46 -2.29 8.87 4.88
CA TYR A 46 -1.86 10.06 4.15
C TYR A 46 -2.54 10.06 2.77
N ALA A 47 -3.44 11.02 2.55
CA ALA A 47 -3.94 11.32 1.22
C ALA A 47 -3.04 12.42 0.62
N PRO A 48 -2.19 12.11 -0.38
CA PRO A 48 -1.38 13.14 -1.01
C PRO A 48 -2.28 14.23 -1.59
N PRO A 49 -1.84 15.50 -1.60
CA PRO A 49 -2.57 16.56 -2.28
C PRO A 49 -2.75 16.14 -3.74
N ASN A 50 -3.99 15.81 -4.09
CA ASN A 50 -4.34 15.32 -5.41
C ASN A 50 -3.89 16.36 -6.46
N HIS A 51 -3.11 15.88 -7.43
CA HIS A 51 -2.61 16.67 -8.54
C HIS A 51 -3.78 17.37 -9.27
N SER A 52 -3.53 18.54 -9.87
CA SER A 52 -4.53 19.40 -10.53
C SER A 52 -5.48 18.70 -11.52
N SER A 53 -5.10 17.53 -12.02
CA SER A 53 -5.92 16.65 -12.85
C SER A 53 -7.17 16.10 -12.15
N ALA A 54 -7.13 15.91 -10.83
CA ALA A 54 -8.29 15.48 -10.05
C ALA A 54 -9.39 16.56 -10.05
N SER A 55 -9.01 17.84 -9.93
CA SER A 55 -9.95 18.97 -10.01
C SER A 55 -10.58 19.10 -11.40
N GLN A 56 -9.82 18.79 -12.45
CA GLN A 56 -10.34 18.80 -13.83
C GLN A 56 -11.30 17.64 -14.11
N ALA A 57 -11.12 16.51 -13.45
CA ALA A 57 -11.95 15.32 -13.61
C ALA A 57 -13.20 15.32 -12.71
N GLN A 58 -13.24 16.16 -11.67
CA GLN A 58 -14.35 16.29 -10.73
C GLN A 58 -15.74 16.31 -11.39
N PRO A 59 -16.04 17.18 -12.39
CA PRO A 59 -17.39 17.23 -12.95
C PRO A 59 -17.79 15.92 -13.65
N LYS A 60 -16.85 15.26 -14.32
CA LYS A 60 -17.09 13.98 -15.00
C LYS A 60 -17.27 12.84 -14.00
N ILE A 61 -16.54 12.87 -12.90
CA ILE A 61 -16.68 11.89 -11.82
C ILE A 61 -18.06 12.03 -11.17
N GLU A 62 -18.50 13.25 -10.88
CA GLU A 62 -19.82 13.52 -10.30
C GLU A 62 -20.96 13.03 -11.21
N GLU A 63 -20.87 13.26 -12.53
CA GLU A 63 -21.85 12.78 -13.50
C GLU A 63 -21.96 11.24 -13.50
N LEU A 64 -20.82 10.54 -13.53
CA LEU A 64 -20.78 9.08 -13.50
C LEU A 64 -21.34 8.53 -12.19
N ILE A 65 -21.01 9.16 -11.05
CA ILE A 65 -21.55 8.79 -9.74
C ILE A 65 -23.08 8.89 -9.73
N GLN A 66 -23.65 9.98 -10.26
CA GLN A 66 -25.12 10.14 -10.32
C GLN A 66 -25.77 9.08 -11.22
N LYS A 67 -25.15 8.72 -12.34
CA LYS A 67 -25.64 7.65 -13.23
C LYS A 67 -25.67 6.29 -12.52
N GLU A 68 -24.64 5.98 -11.74
CA GLU A 68 -24.57 4.72 -10.99
C GLU A 68 -25.56 4.68 -9.81
N ILE A 69 -25.80 5.83 -9.13
CA ILE A 69 -26.84 5.97 -8.10
C ILE A 69 -28.24 5.79 -8.71
N ALA A 70 -28.53 6.47 -9.82
CA ALA A 70 -29.82 6.38 -10.51
C ALA A 70 -30.11 4.96 -11.01
N ALA A 71 -29.07 4.22 -11.38
CA ALA A 71 -29.19 2.82 -11.76
C ALA A 71 -29.22 1.83 -10.58
N GLY A 72 -29.19 2.32 -9.34
CA GLY A 72 -29.21 1.49 -8.12
C GLY A 72 -27.96 0.62 -7.92
N ARG A 73 -26.88 0.87 -8.67
CA ARG A 73 -25.62 0.10 -8.58
C ARG A 73 -24.66 0.66 -7.53
N MET A 74 -24.94 1.85 -7.02
CA MET A 74 -24.14 2.49 -5.97
C MET A 74 -25.03 3.21 -4.95
N PHE A 75 -24.74 3.01 -3.66
CA PHE A 75 -25.45 3.63 -2.54
C PHE A 75 -24.81 4.97 -2.13
N GLY A 76 -24.50 5.83 -3.10
CA GLY A 76 -23.84 7.12 -2.87
C GLY A 76 -22.48 7.04 -2.14
N PRO A 77 -21.82 8.18 -1.91
CA PRO A 77 -20.63 8.20 -1.07
C PRO A 77 -21.03 7.83 0.37
N PRO A 78 -20.28 6.95 1.07
CA PRO A 78 -20.52 6.70 2.48
C PRO A 78 -20.36 8.01 3.26
N ARG A 79 -21.39 8.40 4.01
CA ARG A 79 -21.29 9.50 4.97
C ARG A 79 -20.42 9.02 6.14
N HIS A 80 -19.14 9.35 6.11
CA HIS A 80 -18.31 9.19 7.30
C HIS A 80 -18.78 10.20 8.35
N SER A 81 -19.45 9.72 9.40
CA SER A 81 -19.64 10.55 10.59
C SER A 81 -18.34 10.45 11.38
N ILE A 82 -17.54 11.51 11.38
CA ILE A 82 -16.45 11.62 12.35
C ILE A 82 -17.13 11.73 13.71
N GLN A 83 -17.19 10.62 14.44
CA GLN A 83 -17.60 10.65 15.83
C GLN A 83 -16.41 11.20 16.60
N MET A 84 -16.35 12.53 16.71
CA MET A 84 -15.45 13.23 17.63
C MET A 84 -15.63 12.58 19.00
N GLY A 85 -14.57 11.96 19.50
CA GLY A 85 -14.56 11.21 20.75
C GLY A 85 -15.19 12.01 21.87
N ARG A 86 -16.18 11.41 22.54
CA ARG A 86 -16.58 11.83 23.89
C ARG A 86 -15.40 11.54 24.81
N GLN A 87 -14.82 12.58 25.41
CA GLN A 87 -14.22 12.48 26.73
C GLN A 87 -15.33 12.49 27.78
#